data_AF-E0S4A7-F1
#
_entry.id   AF-E0S4A7-F1
#
_cell.length_a   1.000
_cell.length_b   1.000
_cell.length_c   1.000
_cell.angle_alpha   90.00
_cell.angle_beta   90.00
_cell.angle_gamma   90.00
#
_symmetry.space_group_name_H-M   'P 1'
#
loop_
_entity.id
_entity.type
_entity.pdbx_description
1 polymer ?
#
loop_
_entity_poly.entity_id
_entity_poly.type
_entity_poly.pdbx_seq_one_letter_code
_entity_poly.pdbx_strand_id
1 'polypeptide(L)'
;MNLMLIFMIAWGIPFFIMRTIIHTYVRRKTQEKEMFDKAHELNEKRYELENQKYTAQKLVKCEYCDKHVRFGDGSCPRCGARLKLPD
;
A
#
# COMPACT_ATOMS: atom_id res chain seq x y z
N MET A 1 -52.31 -6.38 33.03
CA MET A 1 -51.64 -6.50 31.71
C MET A 1 -50.48 -5.50 31.61
N ASN A 2 -49.47 -5.59 32.49
CA ASN A 2 -48.38 -4.59 32.56
C ASN A 2 -47.00 -5.19 32.88
N LEU A 3 -46.91 -6.27 33.69
CA LEU A 3 -45.61 -6.79 34.12
C LEU A 3 -44.78 -7.39 32.96
N MET A 4 -45.39 -8.23 32.12
CA MET A 4 -44.67 -8.86 31.01
C MET A 4 -44.21 -7.88 29.92
N LEU A 5 -44.97 -6.82 29.67
CA LEU A 5 -44.58 -5.73 28.78
C LEU A 5 -43.36 -4.98 29.32
N ILE A 6 -43.34 -4.71 30.63
CA ILE A 6 -42.20 -4.05 31.29
C ILE A 6 -40.95 -4.92 31.19
N PHE A 7 -41.05 -6.24 31.41
CA PHE A 7 -39.91 -7.16 31.26
C PHE A 7 -39.38 -7.22 29.81
N MET A 8 -40.27 -7.29 28.82
CA MET A 8 -39.89 -7.32 27.40
C MET A 8 -39.18 -6.02 26.98
N ILE A 9 -39.64 -4.87 27.47
CA ILE A 9 -39.04 -3.57 27.20
C ILE A 9 -37.70 -3.43 27.94
N ALA A 10 -37.66 -3.83 29.22
CA ALA A 10 -36.47 -3.72 30.07
C ALA A 10 -35.32 -4.63 29.65
N TRP A 11 -35.58 -5.76 28.97
CA TRP A 11 -34.55 -6.68 28.50
C TRP A 11 -34.34 -6.63 26.99
N GLY A 12 -35.41 -6.43 26.21
CA GLY A 12 -35.34 -6.39 24.75
C GLY A 12 -34.63 -5.15 24.22
N ILE A 13 -34.91 -3.97 24.79
CA ILE A 13 -34.29 -2.72 24.34
C ILE A 13 -32.79 -2.70 24.64
N PRO A 14 -32.31 -3.03 25.85
CA PRO A 14 -30.87 -3.08 26.12
C PRO A 14 -30.14 -4.12 25.28
N PHE A 15 -30.75 -5.30 25.04
CA PHE A 15 -30.15 -6.32 24.17
C PHE A 15 -30.01 -5.82 22.73
N PHE A 16 -31.02 -5.13 22.21
CA PHE A 16 -30.96 -4.54 20.87
C PHE A 16 -29.88 -3.45 20.78
N ILE A 17 -29.77 -2.58 21.79
CA ILE A 17 -28.73 -1.55 21.85
C ILE A 17 -27.33 -2.19 21.93
N MET A 18 -27.13 -3.20 22.77
CA MET A 18 -25.84 -3.89 22.86
C MET A 18 -25.47 -4.55 21.54
N ARG A 19 -26.43 -5.19 20.85
CA ARG A 19 -26.21 -5.80 19.54
C ARG A 19 -25.78 -4.77 18.49
N THR A 20 -26.42 -3.61 18.44
CA THR A 20 -26.05 -2.56 17.47
C THR A 20 -24.67 -1.96 17.79
N ILE A 21 -24.34 -1.78 19.06
CA ILE A 21 -23.00 -1.33 19.49
C ILE A 21 -21.93 -2.35 19.07
N ILE A 22 -22.15 -3.65 19.32
CA ILE A 22 -21.21 -4.71 18.91
C ILE A 22 -21.02 -4.72 17.39
N HIS A 23 -22.11 -4.66 16.62
CA HIS A 23 -22.03 -4.67 15.17
C HIS A 23 -21.27 -3.44 14.62
N THR A 24 -21.54 -2.25 15.15
CA THR A 24 -20.82 -1.03 14.75
C THR A 24 -19.35 -1.03 15.18
N TYR A 25 -19.02 -1.66 16.32
CA TYR A 25 -17.64 -1.85 16.78
C TYR A 25 -16.86 -2.79 15.85
N VAL A 26 -17.43 -3.95 15.52
CA VAL A 26 -16.80 -4.90 14.58
C VAL A 26 -16.60 -4.26 13.22
N ARG A 27 -17.62 -3.56 12.69
CA ARG A 27 -17.52 -2.88 11.39
C ARG A 27 -16.38 -1.85 11.35
N ARG A 28 -16.23 -1.05 12.40
CA ARG A 28 -15.11 -0.07 12.50
C ARG A 28 -13.76 -0.77 12.48
N LYS A 29 -13.60 -1.84 13.27
CA LYS A 29 -12.36 -2.60 13.34
C LYS A 29 -11.99 -3.26 12.00
N THR A 30 -12.99 -3.70 11.23
CA THR A 30 -12.75 -4.22 9.88
C THR A 30 -12.30 -3.12 8.92
N GLN A 31 -12.94 -1.94 8.95
CA GLN A 31 -12.54 -0.81 8.11
C GLN A 31 -11.11 -0.32 8.40
N GLU A 32 -10.69 -0.31 9.66
CA GLU A 32 -9.31 0.06 10.02
C GLU A 32 -8.28 -0.88 9.38
N LYS A 33 -8.56 -2.19 9.39
CA LYS A 33 -7.70 -3.19 8.71
C LYS A 33 -7.68 -2.98 7.20
N GLU A 34 -8.84 -2.81 6.58
CA GLU A 34 -8.94 -2.56 5.14
C GLU A 34 -8.17 -1.29 4.72
N MET A 35 -8.22 -0.23 5.52
CA MET A 35 -7.47 1.01 5.27
C MET A 35 -5.96 0.80 5.40
N PHE A 36 -5.52 0.02 6.39
CA PHE A 36 -4.11 -0.32 6.56
C PHE A 36 -3.58 -1.17 5.39
N ASP A 37 -4.31 -2.21 5.01
CA ASP A 37 -3.94 -3.11 3.90
C ASP A 37 -3.88 -2.34 2.58
N LYS A 38 -4.86 -1.46 2.33
CA LYS A 38 -4.87 -0.60 1.14
C LYS A 38 -3.73 0.42 1.13
N ALA A 39 -3.38 0.98 2.29
CA ALA A 39 -2.23 1.87 2.41
C ALA A 39 -0.91 1.14 2.15
N HIS A 40 -0.78 -0.09 2.63
CA HIS A 40 0.38 -0.95 2.36
C HIS A 40 0.51 -1.25 0.86
N GLU A 41 -0.56 -1.70 0.20
CA GLU A 41 -0.56 -1.99 -1.24
C GLU A 41 -0.22 -0.74 -2.08
N LEU A 42 -0.74 0.43 -1.70
CA LEU A 42 -0.42 1.69 -2.40
C LEU A 42 1.06 2.05 -2.26
N ASN A 43 1.65 1.85 -1.08
CA ASN A 43 3.07 2.10 -0.84
C ASN A 43 3.95 1.12 -1.63
N GLU A 44 3.57 -0.16 -1.69
CA GLU A 44 4.28 -1.16 -2.50
C GLU A 44 4.30 -0.77 -3.99
N LYS A 45 3.14 -0.40 -4.55
CA LYS A 45 3.08 0.09 -5.94
C LYS A 45 3.90 1.35 -6.18
N ARG A 46 3.96 2.26 -5.21
CA ARG A 46 4.81 3.46 -5.29
C ARG A 46 6.29 3.07 -5.30
N TYR A 47 6.69 2.14 -4.44
CA TYR A 47 8.06 1.65 -4.38
C TYR A 47 8.47 0.97 -5.69
N GLU A 48 7.60 0.12 -6.26
CA GLU A 48 7.85 -0.52 -7.56
C GLU A 48 8.01 0.51 -8.68
N LEU A 49 7.11 1.50 -8.74
CA LEU A 49 7.19 2.57 -9.74
C LEU A 49 8.47 3.40 -9.58
N GLU A 50 8.85 3.74 -8.35
CA GLU A 50 10.07 4.49 -8.07
C GLU A 50 11.31 3.67 -8.44
N ASN A 51 11.35 2.38 -8.10
CA ASN A 51 12.42 1.47 -8.49
C ASN A 51 12.49 1.28 -10.01
N GLN A 52 11.35 1.24 -10.71
CA GLN A 52 11.30 1.19 -12.16
C GLN A 52 11.86 2.48 -12.78
N LYS A 53 11.49 3.66 -12.26
CA LYS A 53 12.06 4.95 -12.70
C LYS A 53 13.56 4.99 -12.46
N TYR A 54 14.01 4.57 -11.29
CA TYR A 54 15.43 4.52 -10.95
C TYR A 54 16.21 3.55 -11.86
N THR A 55 15.63 2.39 -12.16
CA THR A 55 16.22 1.41 -13.09
C THR A 55 16.25 1.95 -14.53
N ALA A 56 15.20 2.65 -14.96
CA ALA A 56 15.14 3.28 -16.29
C ALA A 56 16.13 4.44 -16.43
N GLN A 57 16.25 5.31 -15.42
CA GLN A 57 17.23 6.41 -15.39
C GLN A 57 18.68 5.90 -15.36
N LYS A 58 18.92 4.72 -14.81
CA LYS A 58 20.25 4.09 -14.81
C LYS A 58 20.62 3.44 -16.13
N LEU A 59 19.74 3.27 -17.11
CA LEU A 59 20.13 2.70 -18.40
C LEU A 59 20.67 3.81 -19.29
N VAL A 60 22.00 3.91 -19.35
CA VAL A 60 22.70 4.89 -20.19
C VAL A 60 23.26 4.21 -21.42
N LYS A 61 23.12 4.87 -22.57
CA LYS A 61 23.71 4.40 -23.83
C LYS A 61 25.21 4.70 -23.82
N CYS A 62 26.04 3.68 -23.98
CA CYS A 62 27.47 3.87 -24.08
C CYS A 62 27.85 4.42 -25.47
N GLU A 63 28.50 5.57 -25.54
CA GLU A 63 28.95 6.19 -26.81
C GLU A 63 29.97 5.35 -27.59
N TYR A 64 30.67 4.42 -26.93
CA TYR A 64 31.73 3.62 -27.56
C TYR A 64 31.27 2.26 -28.09
N CYS A 65 30.20 1.69 -27.52
CA CYS A 65 29.70 0.38 -27.94
C CYS A 65 28.23 0.39 -28.34
N ASP A 66 27.57 1.57 -28.30
CA ASP A 66 26.16 1.80 -28.60
C ASP A 66 25.14 0.98 -27.79
N LYS A 67 25.61 0.25 -26.76
CA LYS A 67 24.75 -0.59 -25.92
C LYS A 67 24.25 0.18 -24.71
N HIS A 68 23.00 -0.11 -24.34
CA HIS A 68 22.40 0.34 -23.09
C HIS A 68 23.00 -0.48 -21.94
N VAL A 69 23.60 0.21 -20.98
CA VAL A 69 24.25 -0.39 -19.82
C VAL A 69 23.75 0.28 -18.54
N ARG A 70 23.69 -0.49 -17.44
CA ARG A 70 23.31 0.06 -16.14
C ARG A 70 24.46 0.91 -15.59
N PHE A 71 24.15 2.16 -15.25
CA PHE A 71 25.03 3.13 -14.60
C PHE A 71 25.16 2.76 -13.12
N GLY A 72 25.87 1.67 -12.85
CA GLY A 72 26.26 1.26 -11.49
C GLY A 72 27.50 2.02 -11.05
N ASP A 73 28.62 1.75 -11.72
CA ASP A 73 29.96 2.16 -11.28
C ASP A 73 30.57 3.29 -12.14
N GLY A 74 29.72 4.01 -12.90
CA GLY A 74 30.16 5.08 -13.81
C GLY A 74 30.99 4.62 -15.01
N SER A 75 31.12 3.30 -15.22
CA SER A 75 31.96 2.68 -16.25
C SER A 75 31.18 1.60 -17.00
N CYS A 76 31.36 1.48 -18.31
CA CYS A 76 30.71 0.45 -19.11
C CYS A 76 31.36 -0.92 -18.82
N PRO A 77 30.61 -1.96 -18.41
CA PRO A 77 31.17 -3.29 -18.10
C PRO A 77 31.70 -4.03 -19.34
N ARG A 78 31.43 -3.53 -20.55
CA ARG A 78 31.80 -4.18 -21.82
C ARG A 78 33.05 -3.59 -22.46
N CYS A 79 33.20 -2.27 -22.41
CA CYS A 79 34.32 -1.58 -23.04
C CYS A 79 35.19 -0.80 -22.04
N GLY A 80 34.83 -0.76 -20.76
CA GLY A 80 35.56 -0.02 -19.72
C GLY A 80 35.46 1.51 -19.83
N ALA A 81 34.77 2.05 -20.84
CA ALA A 81 34.64 3.48 -21.03
C ALA A 81 33.81 4.12 -19.91
N ARG A 82 34.21 5.32 -19.45
CA ARG A 82 33.41 6.12 -18.51
C ARG A 82 32.09 6.50 -19.16
N LEU A 83 30.99 6.17 -18.48
CA LEU A 83 29.66 6.60 -18.87
C LEU A 83 29.44 8.02 -18.34
N LYS A 84 28.91 8.91 -19.17
CA LYS A 84 28.43 10.23 -18.74
C LYS A 84 26.90 10.14 -18.58
N LEU A 85 26.34 10.65 -17.49
CA LEU A 85 24.89 10.79 -17.42
C LEU A 85 24.45 11.84 -18.46
N PRO A 86 23.37 11.60 -19.21
CA PRO A 86 22.74 12.67 -19.96
C PRO A 86 22.14 13.68 -18.96
N ASP A 87 22.49 14.96 -19.12
CA ASP A 87 21.93 16.10 -18.35
C ASP A 87 20.42 16.24 -18.53
#